data_AF-A0A1E3S064-F1
#
_entry.id   AF-A0A1E3S064-F1
#
_cell.length_a   1.000
_cell.length_b   1.000
_cell.length_c   1.000
_cell.angle_alpha   90.00
_cell.angle_beta   90.00
_cell.angle_gamma   90.00
#
_symmetry.space_group_name_H-M   'P 1'
#
loop_
_entity.id
_entity.type
_entity.pdbx_description
1 polymer ?
#
loop_
_entity_poly.entity_id
_entity_poly.type
_entity_poly.pdbx_seq_one_letter_code
_entity_poly.pdbx_strand_id
1 'polypeptide(L)' 'MHTCTCHSIREGSGGISYSLFMLGVLCGYCEGAIADAEAQAEWEALTPAERIAARWSYACTVAMPRRRPGTPNAVDAPPF' A
#
# COMPACT_ATOMS: atom_id res chain seq x y z
N MET A 1 -12.43 11.81 11.05
CA MET A 1 -12.35 12.77 9.92
C MET A 1 -10.88 13.11 9.70
N HIS A 2 -10.21 12.44 8.77
CA HIS A 2 -8.86 12.83 8.37
C HIS A 2 -8.97 14.05 7.45
N THR A 3 -8.65 15.21 7.99
CA THR A 3 -8.60 16.49 7.27
C THR A 3 -7.32 16.55 6.43
N CYS A 4 -7.28 15.77 5.35
CA CYS A 4 -6.23 15.92 4.35
C CYS A 4 -6.67 17.03 3.38
N THR A 5 -5.96 18.17 3.38
CA THR A 5 -6.26 19.31 2.50
C THR A 5 -5.12 19.53 1.51
N CYS A 6 -5.41 19.40 0.21
CA CYS A 6 -4.42 19.61 -0.85
C CYS A 6 -4.35 21.08 -1.25
N HIS A 7 -3.40 21.81 -0.67
CA HIS A 7 -3.12 23.20 -1.04
C HIS A 7 -2.20 23.34 -2.27
N SER A 8 -1.98 22.27 -3.05
CA SER A 8 -1.17 22.35 -4.27
C SER A 8 -1.86 23.26 -5.29
N ILE A 9 -1.17 24.34 -5.65
CA ILE A 9 -1.64 25.32 -6.63
C ILE A 9 -1.34 24.78 -8.02
N ARG A 10 -2.36 24.65 -8.86
CA ARG A 10 -2.26 24.26 -10.27
C ARG A 10 -2.65 25.41 -11.16
N GLU A 11 -1.98 25.51 -12.30
CA GLU A 11 -2.30 26.49 -13.33
C GLU A 11 -3.39 25.94 -14.25
N GLY A 12 -4.50 26.65 -14.35
CA GLY A 12 -5.62 26.35 -15.24
C GLY A 12 -5.47 26.99 -16.62
N SER A 13 -6.29 26.53 -17.56
CA SER A 13 -6.43 27.20 -18.86
C SER A 13 -6.88 28.65 -18.66
N GLY A 14 -6.09 29.62 -19.15
CA GLY A 14 -6.37 31.04 -19.02
C GLY A 14 -5.57 31.78 -17.92
N GLY A 15 -4.52 31.16 -17.36
CA GLY A 15 -3.61 31.83 -16.40
C GLY A 15 -4.16 31.96 -14.98
N ILE A 16 -5.23 31.23 -14.67
CA ILE A 16 -5.84 31.21 -13.34
C ILE A 16 -5.21 30.09 -12.52
N SER A 17 -4.61 30.44 -11.39
CA SER A 17 -4.08 29.48 -10.42
C SER A 17 -5.15 29.09 -9.41
N TYR A 18 -5.43 27.79 -9.25
CA TYR A 18 -6.39 27.27 -8.27
C TYR A 18 -5.75 26.17 -7.43
N SER A 19 -6.23 25.96 -6.20
CA SER A 19 -5.89 24.78 -5.42
C SER A 19 -6.97 23.72 -5.59
N LEU A 20 -6.58 22.44 -5.53
CA LEU A 20 -7.56 21.33 -5.58
C LEU A 20 -8.54 21.39 -4.40
N PHE A 21 -8.08 21.88 -3.24
CA PHE A 21 -8.93 22.19 -2.11
C PHE A 21 -10.05 23.19 -2.44
N MET A 22 -9.78 24.27 -3.19
CA MET A 22 -10.83 25.22 -3.61
C MET A 22 -11.85 24.62 -4.56
N LEU A 23 -11.47 23.59 -5.33
CA LEU A 23 -12.38 22.87 -6.21
C LEU A 23 -13.16 21.75 -5.49
N GLY A 24 -12.89 21.51 -4.20
CA GLY A 24 -13.47 20.40 -3.46
C GLY A 24 -13.01 19.02 -3.94
N VAL A 25 -11.90 18.95 -4.69
CA VAL A 25 -11.35 17.70 -5.22
C VAL A 25 -10.15 17.27 -4.37
N LEU A 26 -10.05 15.97 -4.08
CA LEU A 26 -8.90 15.40 -3.39
C LEU A 26 -7.73 15.28 -4.37
N CYS A 27 -6.52 15.59 -3.91
CA CYS A 27 -5.34 15.21 -4.70
C CYS A 27 -4.98 13.75 -4.42
N GLY A 28 -4.24 13.11 -5.34
CA GLY A 28 -3.85 11.70 -5.22
C GLY A 28 -3.14 11.34 -3.91
N TYR A 29 -2.46 12.30 -3.27
CA TYR A 29 -1.91 12.10 -1.93
C TYR A 29 -3.00 11.90 -0.87
N CYS A 30 -4.05 12.73 -0.88
CA CYS A 30 -5.16 12.58 0.05
C CYS A 30 -6.03 11.37 -0.28
N GLU A 31 -6.21 11.05 -1.55
CA GLU A 31 -6.88 9.80 -1.95
C GLU A 31 -6.12 8.58 -1.41
N GLY A 32 -4.79 8.55 -1.56
CA GLY A 32 -3.95 7.49 -1.01
C GLY A 32 -4.01 7.42 0.52
N ALA A 33 -3.91 8.56 1.20
CA ALA A 33 -3.98 8.60 2.66
C ALA A 33 -5.34 8.13 3.22
N ILE A 34 -6.44 8.39 2.50
CA ILE A 34 -7.77 7.87 2.86
C ILE A 34 -7.82 6.36 2.62
N ALA A 35 -7.36 5.89 1.47
CA ALA A 35 -7.32 4.45 1.16
C ALA A 35 -6.48 3.67 2.18
N ASP A 36 -5.33 4.21 2.60
CA ASP A 36 -4.49 3.59 3.64
C ASP A 36 -5.20 3.55 5.00
N ALA A 37 -5.91 4.63 5.35
CA ALA A 37 -6.68 4.68 6.60
C ALA A 37 -7.88 3.70 6.59
N GLU A 38 -8.57 3.58 5.46
CA GLU A 38 -9.65 2.61 5.25
C GLU A 38 -9.11 1.17 5.35
N ALA A 39 -8.02 0.86 4.64
CA ALA A 39 -7.37 -0.45 4.70
C ALA A 39 -6.92 -0.80 6.13
N GLN A 40 -6.40 0.18 6.89
CA GLN A 40 -6.04 -0.02 8.29
C GLN A 40 -7.27 -0.29 9.16
N ALA A 41 -8.37 0.46 8.98
CA ALA A 41 -9.60 0.27 9.72
C ALA A 41 -10.24 -1.11 9.43
N GLU A 42 -10.23 -1.54 8.15
CA GLU A 42 -10.65 -2.88 7.75
C GLU A 42 -9.79 -3.95 8.43
N TRP A 43 -8.46 -3.76 8.45
CA TRP A 43 -7.53 -4.69 9.10
C TRP A 43 -7.71 -4.78 10.62
N GLU A 44 -8.09 -3.69 11.27
CA GLU A 44 -8.40 -3.63 12.70
C GLU A 44 -9.77 -4.24 13.04
N ALA A 45 -10.73 -4.18 12.11
CA ALA A 45 -12.04 -4.80 12.26
C ALA A 45 -12.00 -6.34 12.18
N LEU A 46 -10.97 -6.91 11.55
CA LEU A 46 -10.80 -8.36 11.47
C LEU A 46 -10.53 -8.99 12.83
N THR A 47 -11.14 -10.15 13.07
CA THR A 47 -10.84 -10.96 14.25
C THR A 47 -9.39 -11.47 14.19
N PRO A 48 -8.79 -11.84 15.34
CA PRO A 48 -7.45 -12.42 15.35
C PRO A 48 -7.28 -13.63 14.42
N ALA A 49 -8.30 -14.49 14.31
CA ALA A 49 -8.30 -15.66 13.43
C ALA A 49 -8.25 -15.26 11.94
N GLU A 50 -9.04 -14.25 11.55
CA GLU A 50 -9.09 -13.74 10.18
C GLU A 50 -7.79 -13.03 9.79
N ARG A 51 -7.18 -12.27 10.71
CA ARG A 51 -5.86 -11.64 10.46
C ARG A 51 -4.78 -12.68 10.21
N ILE A 52 -4.79 -13.78 10.97
CA ILE A 52 -3.85 -14.91 10.75
C ILE A 52 -4.10 -15.54 9.39
N ALA A 53 -5.36 -15.83 9.04
CA ALA A 53 -5.73 -16.42 7.76
C ALA A 53 -5.33 -15.52 6.57
N ALA A 54 -5.59 -14.21 6.65
CA ALA A 54 -5.22 -13.24 5.63
C ALA A 54 -3.70 -13.15 5.45
N ARG A 55 -2.94 -13.12 6.55
CA ARG A 55 -1.47 -13.11 6.52
C ARG A 55 -0.90 -14.39 5.91
N TRP A 56 -1.55 -15.52 6.15
CA TRP A 56 -1.15 -16.81 5.60
C TRP A 56 -1.50 -16.96 4.12
N SER A 57 -2.68 -16.49 3.72
CA SER A 57 -3.08 -16.37 2.31
C SER A 57 -2.09 -15.51 1.53
N TYR A 58 -1.71 -14.35 2.07
CA TYR A 58 -0.69 -13.48 1.47
C TYR A 58 0.67 -14.19 1.35
N ALA A 59 1.14 -14.85 2.42
CA ALA A 59 2.40 -15.60 2.38
C ALA A 59 2.40 -16.73 1.33
N CYS A 60 1.25 -17.35 1.08
CA CYS A 60 1.08 -18.34 0.03
C CYS A 60 1.13 -17.71 -1.37
N THR A 61 0.55 -16.51 -1.57
CA THR A 61 0.53 -15.84 -2.89
C THR A 61 1.87 -15.21 -3.27
N VAL A 62 2.62 -14.65 -2.31
CA VAL A 62 3.95 -14.05 -2.58
C VAL A 62 5.09 -15.07 -2.69
N ALA A 63 4.75 -16.36 -2.81
CA ALA A 63 5.66 -17.50 -2.79
C ALA A 63 6.51 -17.53 -1.52
N MET A 64 6.12 -18.40 -0.57
CA MET A 64 7.11 -18.90 0.38
C MET A 64 8.32 -19.39 -0.41
N PRO A 65 9.56 -19.02 -0.03
CA PRO A 65 10.73 -19.47 -0.75
C PRO A 65 10.68 -20.99 -0.82
N ARG A 66 10.64 -21.55 -2.05
CA ARG A 66 10.63 -23.01 -2.28
C ARG A 66 11.84 -23.71 -1.66
N ARG A 67 12.82 -22.95 -1.20
CA ARG A 67 14.04 -23.42 -0.54
C ARG A 67 14.09 -22.89 0.88
N ARG A 68 14.54 -23.75 1.79
CA ARG A 68 14.88 -23.36 3.16
C ARG A 68 15.97 -22.28 3.12
N PRO A 69 15.85 -21.17 3.86
CA PRO A 69 16.93 -20.20 4.00
C PRO A 69 18.24 -20.89 4.42
N GLY A 70 19.31 -20.64 3.69
CA GLY A 70 20.63 -21.26 3.92
C GLY A 70 20.92 -22.55 3.14
N THR A 71 20.03 -23.01 2.25
CA THR A 71 20.34 -24.14 1.35
C THR A 71 21.32 -23.67 0.26
N PRO A 72 22.50 -24.30 0.08
CA PRO A 72 23.43 -23.94 -0.99
C PRO A 72 22.78 -24.03 -2.37
N ASN A 73 23.13 -23.12 -3.29
CA ASN A 73 22.73 -23.32 -4.68
C ASN A 73 23.49 -24.52 -5.23
N ALA A 74 22.85 -25.35 -6.06
CA ALA A 74 23.49 -26.54 -6.65
C ALA A 74 24.73 -26.17 -7.51
N VAL A 75 24.84 -24.90 -7.90
CA VAL A 75 25.97 -24.32 -8.64
C VAL A 75 27.21 -24.14 -7.74
N ASP A 76 27.03 -24.05 -6.41
CA ASP A 76 28.08 -23.87 -5.41
C ASP A 76 28.47 -25.19 -4.73
N ALA A 77 27.85 -26.31 -5.11
CA ALA A 77 28.21 -27.62 -4.57
C ALA A 77 29.55 -28.06 -5.20
N PRO A 78 30.54 -28.47 -4.40
CA PRO A 78 31.80 -28.96 -4.96
C PRO A 78 31.52 -30.19 -5.84
N PRO A 79 32.14 -30.29 -7.02
CA PRO A 79 32.07 -31.51 -7.80
C PRO A 79 32.66 -32.65 -6.97
N PHE A 80 31.92 -33.75 -6.92
CA PHE A 80 32.32 -35.01 -6.29
C PHE A 80 33.63 -35.56 -6.86
#